data_AF-A0A2W5JYR8-F1
#
_entry.id   AF-A0A2W5JYR8-F1
#
_cell.length_a   1.000
_cell.length_b   1.000
_cell.length_c   1.000
_cell.angle_alpha   90.00
_cell.angle_beta   90.00
_cell.angle_gamma   90.00
#
_symmetry.space_group_name_H-M   'P 1'
#
loop_
_entity.id
_entity.type
_entity.pdbx_description
1 polymer ?
#
loop_
_entity_poly.entity_id
_entity_poly.type
_entity_poly.pdbx_seq_one_letter_code
_entity_poly.pdbx_strand_id
1 'polypeptide(L)'
;MLLALRAPNSGWLAAVVCALDEAMRDPDFGEPQRALLRRLLEAETIPAAVADAATARLHAFEKAVQSLYDSMLDAIPAVETETIVGRPNLTVCGGSAA
;
A
#
# COMPACT_ATOMS: atom_id res chain seq x y z
N MET A 1 -8.65 16.97 6.89
CA MET A 1 -7.60 16.61 7.88
C MET A 1 -6.23 16.95 7.31
N LEU A 2 -5.50 17.91 7.90
CA LEU A 2 -4.17 18.39 7.46
C LEU A 2 -2.99 17.67 8.14
N LEU A 3 -3.25 16.55 8.82
CA LEU A 3 -2.25 15.82 9.59
C LEU A 3 -1.26 15.05 8.72
N ALA A 4 -1.60 14.82 7.45
CA ALA A 4 -0.85 13.94 6.55
C ALA A 4 0.59 14.39 6.32
N LEU A 5 0.90 15.69 6.24
CA LEU A 5 2.25 16.16 5.86
C LEU A 5 2.96 16.97 6.96
N ARG A 6 2.30 17.24 8.09
CA ARG A 6 2.85 18.11 9.15
C ARG A 6 3.86 17.41 10.05
N ALA A 7 3.79 16.08 10.14
CA ALA A 7 4.75 15.32 10.91
C ALA A 7 5.91 14.87 10.00
N PRO A 8 7.17 15.11 10.37
CA PRO A 8 8.33 14.69 9.56
C PRO A 8 8.42 13.16 9.39
N ASN A 9 7.79 12.42 10.29
CA ASN A 9 7.63 10.97 10.25
C ASN A 9 6.26 10.52 9.67
N SER A 10 5.49 11.41 9.06
CA SER A 10 4.23 11.03 8.44
C SER A 10 4.47 10.19 7.20
N GLY A 11 3.70 9.09 7.10
CA GLY A 11 3.80 8.18 5.94
C GLY A 11 3.53 8.88 4.61
N TRP A 12 2.64 9.88 4.59
CA TRP A 12 2.36 10.64 3.37
C TRP A 12 3.53 11.52 2.94
N LEU A 13 4.23 12.17 3.89
CA LEU A 13 5.43 12.92 3.54
C LEU A 13 6.52 11.98 3.03
N ALA A 14 6.71 10.82 3.66
CA ALA A 14 7.65 9.81 3.18
C ALA A 14 7.29 9.34 1.76
N ALA A 15 6.01 9.07 1.47
CA ALA A 15 5.55 8.68 0.14
C ALA A 15 5.82 9.76 -0.92
N VAL A 16 5.56 11.03 -0.61
CA VAL A 16 5.87 12.16 -1.50
C VAL A 16 7.37 12.25 -1.78
N VAL A 17 8.21 12.10 -0.74
CA VAL A 17 9.67 12.14 -0.89
C VAL A 17 10.16 11.00 -1.78
N CYS A 18 9.68 9.76 -1.56
CA CYS A 18 10.04 8.61 -2.38
C CYS A 18 9.61 8.78 -3.84
N ALA A 19 8.38 9.25 -4.08
CA ALA A 19 7.88 9.48 -5.43
C ALA A 19 8.68 10.57 -6.17
N LEU A 20 9.10 11.63 -5.47
CA LEU A 20 9.94 12.66 -6.06
C LEU A 20 11.36 12.16 -6.35
N ASP A 21 11.95 11.37 -5.45
CA ASP A 21 13.27 10.76 -5.68
C ASP A 21 13.27 9.82 -6.90
N GLU A 22 12.21 9.02 -7.05
CA GLU A 22 12.02 8.19 -8.23
C GLU A 22 11.83 9.03 -9.50
N ALA A 23 11.00 10.06 -9.44
CA ALA A 23 10.79 10.98 -10.56
C ALA A 23 12.09 11.71 -10.97
N MET A 24 13.01 12.00 -10.06
CA MET A 24 14.33 12.57 -10.41
C MET A 24 15.22 11.60 -11.19
N ARG A 25 14.96 10.29 -11.08
CA ARG A 25 15.69 9.24 -11.81
C ARG A 25 15.01 8.86 -13.12
N ASP A 26 13.78 9.33 -13.35
CA ASP A 26 12.99 9.04 -14.55
C ASP A 26 13.34 10.03 -15.69
N PRO A 27 13.83 9.55 -16.85
CA PRO A 27 14.12 10.41 -17.99
C PRO A 27 12.88 11.09 -18.59
N ASP A 28 11.69 10.52 -18.42
CA ASP A 28 10.43 11.08 -18.93
C ASP A 28 9.87 12.18 -18.01
N PHE A 29 10.34 12.24 -16.76
CA PHE A 29 10.04 13.33 -15.83
C PHE A 29 10.96 14.53 -16.08
N GLY A 30 10.75 15.16 -17.24
CA GLY A 30 11.56 16.27 -17.73
C GLY A 30 11.28 17.64 -17.09
N GLU A 31 11.90 18.65 -17.67
CA GLU A 31 11.77 20.04 -17.21
C GLU A 31 10.33 20.59 -17.21
N PRO A 32 9.46 20.26 -18.19
CA PRO A 32 8.08 20.74 -18.17
C PRO A 32 7.28 20.32 -16.93
N GLN A 33 7.43 19.07 -16.51
CA GLN A 33 6.75 18.51 -15.33
C GLN A 33 7.30 19.14 -14.05
N ARG A 34 8.62 19.30 -13.95
CA ARG A 34 9.27 19.98 -12.82
C ARG A 34 8.83 21.44 -12.71
N ALA A 35 8.75 22.16 -13.83
CA ALA A 35 8.30 23.55 -13.86
C ALA A 35 6.84 23.68 -13.42
N LEU A 36 5.97 22.74 -13.79
CA LEU A 36 4.59 22.70 -13.30
C LEU A 36 4.55 22.54 -11.77
N LEU A 37 5.31 21.58 -11.22
CA LEU A 37 5.35 21.35 -9.78
C LEU A 37 5.87 22.58 -9.02
N ARG A 38 6.94 23.22 -9.49
CA ARG A 38 7.48 24.45 -8.89
C ARG A 38 6.42 25.55 -8.85
N ARG A 39 5.74 25.82 -9.97
CA ARG A 39 4.67 26.83 -10.04
C ARG A 39 3.53 26.54 -9.07
N LEU A 40 3.13 25.28 -8.92
CA LEU A 40 2.07 24.90 -7.98
C LEU A 40 2.49 25.12 -6.51
N LEU A 41 3.77 24.88 -6.19
CA LEU A 41 4.31 25.13 -4.86
C LEU A 41 4.48 26.63 -4.58
N GLU A 42 4.97 27.39 -5.55
CA GLU A 42 5.17 28.84 -5.46
C GLU A 42 3.87 29.64 -5.41
N ALA A 43 2.82 29.18 -6.11
CA ALA A 43 1.52 29.85 -6.12
C ALA A 43 0.73 29.72 -4.80
N GLU A 44 1.21 28.89 -3.86
CA GLU A 44 0.58 28.56 -2.57
C GLU A 44 -0.88 28.08 -2.67
N THR A 45 -1.36 27.82 -3.89
CA THR A 45 -2.74 27.47 -4.20
C THR A 45 -2.74 26.48 -5.35
N ILE A 46 -3.43 25.35 -5.17
CA ILE A 46 -3.66 24.38 -6.25
C ILE A 46 -4.95 24.79 -6.97
N PRO A 47 -4.93 25.01 -8.30
CA PRO A 47 -6.16 25.31 -9.04
C PRO A 47 -7.20 24.19 -8.86
N ALA A 48 -8.47 24.57 -8.66
CA ALA A 48 -9.55 23.61 -8.38
C ALA A 48 -9.63 22.48 -9.43
N ALA A 49 -9.52 22.81 -10.72
CA ALA A 49 -9.52 21.81 -11.79
C ALA A 49 -8.37 20.80 -11.67
N VAL A 50 -7.20 21.22 -11.16
CA VAL A 50 -6.06 20.32 -10.93
C VAL A 50 -6.34 19.42 -9.71
N ALA A 51 -6.87 19.99 -8.63
CA ALA A 51 -7.24 19.24 -7.44
C ALA A 51 -8.32 18.20 -7.74
N ASP A 52 -9.40 18.57 -8.43
CA ASP A 52 -10.50 17.67 -8.81
C ASP A 52 -9.99 16.52 -9.67
N ALA A 53 -9.13 16.83 -10.65
CA ALA A 53 -8.57 15.82 -11.52
C ALA A 53 -7.58 14.90 -10.76
N ALA A 54 -6.84 15.41 -9.77
CA ALA A 54 -5.99 14.59 -8.92
C ALA A 54 -6.82 13.67 -8.02
N THR A 55 -7.89 14.18 -7.40
CA THR A 55 -8.83 13.39 -6.58
C THR A 55 -9.50 12.29 -7.41
N ALA A 56 -9.96 12.61 -8.61
CA ALA A 56 -10.57 11.60 -9.49
C ALA A 56 -9.60 10.47 -9.84
N ARG A 57 -8.33 10.79 -10.13
CA ARG A 57 -7.29 9.79 -10.39
C ARG A 57 -6.95 8.97 -9.15
N LEU A 58 -6.89 9.59 -7.98
CA LEU A 58 -6.66 8.89 -6.72
C LEU A 58 -7.79 7.90 -6.43
N HIS A 59 -9.05 8.31 -6.57
CA HIS A 59 -10.20 7.40 -6.39
C HIS A 59 -10.19 6.24 -7.40
N ALA A 60 -9.78 6.50 -8.65
CA ALA A 60 -9.64 5.44 -9.66
C ALA A 60 -8.53 4.45 -9.28
N PHE A 61 -7.40 4.96 -8.77
CA PHE A 61 -6.31 4.14 -8.27
C PHE A 61 -6.72 3.29 -7.07
N GLU A 62 -7.39 3.89 -6.07
CA GLU A 62 -7.90 3.17 -4.89
C GLU A 62 -8.85 2.03 -5.28
N LYS A 63 -9.75 2.27 -6.24
CA LYS A 63 -10.62 1.23 -6.78
C LYS A 63 -9.83 0.12 -7.48
N ALA A 64 -8.80 0.46 -8.25
CA ALA A 64 -7.97 -0.52 -8.92
C ALA A 64 -7.19 -1.38 -7.93
N VAL A 65 -6.64 -0.78 -6.87
CA VAL A 65 -5.95 -1.49 -5.79
C VAL A 65 -6.90 -2.42 -5.02
N GLN A 66 -8.11 -1.94 -4.70
CA GLN A 66 -9.12 -2.77 -4.04
C GLN A 66 -9.49 -3.98 -4.91
N SER A 67 -9.75 -3.77 -6.20
CA SER A 67 -10.04 -4.84 -7.16
C SER A 67 -8.91 -5.87 -7.25
N LEU A 68 -7.66 -5.41 -7.25
CA LEU A 68 -6.50 -6.29 -7.24
C LEU A 68 -6.43 -7.12 -5.95
N TYR A 69 -6.69 -6.49 -4.80
CA TYR A 69 -6.71 -7.17 -3.50
C TYR A 69 -7.80 -8.24 -3.42
N ASP A 70 -9.02 -7.91 -3.85
CA ASP A 70 -10.16 -8.84 -3.90
C ASP A 70 -9.82 -10.04 -4.80
N SER A 71 -9.25 -9.79 -5.99
CA SER A 71 -8.80 -10.86 -6.90
C SER A 71 -7.70 -11.73 -6.30
N MET A 72 -6.79 -11.18 -5.49
CA MET A 72 -5.74 -11.96 -4.83
C MET A 72 -6.29 -12.81 -3.69
N LEU A 73 -7.28 -12.31 -2.94
CA LEU A 73 -7.96 -13.07 -1.89
C LEU A 73 -8.76 -14.24 -2.45
N ASP A 74 -9.49 -14.04 -3.55
CA ASP A 74 -10.27 -15.09 -4.22
C ASP A 74 -9.38 -16.19 -4.85
N ALA A 75 -8.11 -15.88 -5.11
CA ALA A 75 -7.12 -16.81 -5.63
C ALA A 75 -6.45 -17.68 -4.54
N ILE A 76 -6.67 -17.39 -3.26
CA ILE A 76 -6.24 -18.26 -2.16
C ILE A 76 -7.33 -19.32 -2.02
N PRO A 77 -7.10 -20.58 -2.43
CA PRO A 77 -8.09 -21.63 -2.20
C PRO A 77 -8.36 -21.68 -0.70
N ALA A 78 -9.64 -21.64 -0.33
CA ALA A 78 -10.05 -21.90 1.04
C ALA A 78 -9.35 -23.19 1.46
N VAL A 79 -8.46 -23.10 2.45
CA VAL A 79 -7.89 -24.29 3.07
C VAL A 79 -9.10 -24.98 3.69
N GLU A 80 -9.65 -25.96 2.97
CA GLU A 80 -10.56 -26.93 3.55
C GLU A 80 -9.82 -27.47 4.76
N THR A 81 -10.33 -27.15 5.95
CA THR A 81 -9.83 -27.71 7.19
C THR A 81 -10.12 -29.19 7.14
N GLU A 82 -9.21 -29.96 6.54
CA GLU A 82 -9.25 -31.41 6.52
C GLU A 82 -9.27 -31.91 7.96
N THR A 83 -10.42 -32.44 8.32
CA THR A 83 -10.69 -33.50 9.31
C THR A 83 -9.54 -33.87 10.25
N ILE A 84 -9.72 -33.48 11.52
CA ILE A 84 -9.21 -34.07 12.76
C ILE A 84 -8.38 -35.35 12.51
N VAL A 85 -7.05 -35.19 12.45
CA VAL A 85 -6.11 -36.30 12.53
C VAL A 85 -6.32 -37.00 13.87
N GLY A 86 -6.78 -38.26 13.83
CA GLY A 86 -6.94 -39.10 15.00
C GLY A 86 -5.63 -39.17 15.79
N ARG A 87 -5.67 -38.74 17.05
CA ARG A 87 -4.49 -38.76 17.93
C ARG A 87 -3.93 -40.19 18.02
N PRO A 88 -2.65 -40.42 17.70
CA PRO A 88 -2.06 -41.73 17.91
C PRO A 88 -2.00 -42.02 19.42
N ASN A 89 -2.48 -43.20 19.81
CA ASN A 89 -2.46 -43.65 21.20
C ASN A 89 -1.02 -44.00 21.59
N LEU A 90 -0.36 -43.12 22.34
CA LEU A 90 0.96 -43.40 22.89
C LEU A 90 0.80 -44.22 24.17
N THR A 91 1.08 -45.53 24.09
CA THR A 91 1.17 -46.39 25.27
C THR A 91 2.51 -46.17 25.96
N VAL A 92 2.48 -45.69 27.20
CA VAL A 92 3.67 -45.53 28.05
C VAL A 92 4.08 -46.89 28.62
N CYS A 93 5.20 -47.46 28.17
CA CYS A 93 5.81 -48.64 28.76
C CYS A 93 6.67 -48.23 29.98
N GLY A 94 6.03 -48.00 31.13
CA GLY A 94 6.72 -47.83 32.40
C GLY A 94 6.97 -49.18 33.07
N GLY A 95 8.16 -49.77 32.87
CA GLY A 95 8.63 -50.90 33.66
C GLY A 95 9.26 -50.42 34.96
N SER A 96 8.56 -50.61 36.08
CA SER A 96 9.16 -50.58 37.41
C SER A 96 9.51 -52.01 37.81
N ALA A 97 10.80 -52.31 37.93
CA ALA A 97 11.28 -53.48 38.62
C ALA A 97 12.11 -53.00 39.82
N ALA A 98 11.59 -53.31 41.01
CA ALA A 98 12.28 -53.26 42.29
C ALA A 98 13.22 -54.45 42.43
#